data_AF-A0A9D8J932-F1
#
_entry.id   AF-A0A9D8J932-F1
#
_cell.length_a   1.000
_cell.length_b   1.000
_cell.length_c   1.000
_cell.angle_alpha   90.00
_cell.angle_beta   90.00
_cell.angle_gamma   90.00
#
_symmetry.space_group_name_H-M   'P 1'
#
loop_
_entity.id
_entity.type
_entity.pdbx_description
1 polymer ?
#
loop_
_entity_poly.entity_id
_entity_poly.type
_entity_poly.pdbx_seq_one_letter_code
_entity_poly.pdbx_strand_id
1 'polypeptide(L)' 'MNLDLPKDHQSNKVKRLPPSVVKDIELKNHARRLANLSPIRIKVRTCISCGALFESAGNRTCGCNTRSTGYIAGREII' A
#
# COMPACT_ATOMS: atom_id res chain seq x y z
N MET A 1 30.62 20.25 12.43
CA MET A 1 30.22 19.47 11.23
C MET A 1 28.70 19.39 11.25
N ASN A 2 28.03 20.34 10.58
CA ASN A 2 26.57 20.30 10.46
C ASN A 2 26.23 19.28 9.38
N LEU A 3 25.55 18.21 9.77
CA LEU A 3 24.99 17.23 8.85
C LEU A 3 23.70 17.83 8.28
N ASP A 4 23.82 18.48 7.13
CA ASP A 4 22.71 18.75 6.24
C ASP A 4 22.10 17.41 5.81
N LEU A 5 21.09 16.95 6.56
CA LEU A 5 20.21 15.89 6.07
C LEU A 5 19.46 16.45 4.86
N PRO A 6 19.53 15.80 3.68
CA PRO A 6 18.68 16.18 2.57
C PRO A 6 17.23 15.87 2.97
N LYS A 7 16.51 16.88 3.45
CA LYS A 7 15.05 16.89 3.44
C LYS A 7 14.65 17.06 1.99
N ASP A 8 14.61 15.94 1.28
CA ASP A 8 13.90 15.75 0.02
C ASP A 8 12.40 15.95 0.29
N HIS A 9 12.01 17.21 0.48
CA HIS A 9 10.62 17.61 0.60
C HIS A 9 10.05 17.82 -0.80
N GLN A 10 9.03 17.00 -1.07
CA GLN A 10 7.95 17.26 -2.02
C GLN A 10 8.28 17.08 -3.50
N SER A 11 8.42 15.82 -3.89
CA SER A 11 7.62 15.35 -5.03
C SER A 11 6.42 14.60 -4.47
N ASN A 12 5.20 15.01 -4.80
CA ASN A 12 3.93 14.33 -4.53
C ASN A 12 3.82 12.95 -5.25
N LYS A 13 4.88 12.14 -5.21
CA LYS A 13 4.94 10.82 -5.82
C LYS A 13 4.31 9.82 -4.87
N VAL A 14 3.00 9.65 -5.00
CA VAL A 14 2.28 8.52 -4.43
C VAL A 14 2.99 7.24 -4.84
N LYS A 15 3.44 6.42 -3.89
CA LYS A 15 4.03 5.11 -4.16
C LYS A 15 2.96 4.19 -4.75
N ARG A 16 3.05 3.91 -6.04
CA ARG A 16 2.07 3.07 -6.75
C ARG A 16 2.30 1.59 -6.50
N LEU A 17 1.25 0.80 -6.61
CA LEU A 17 1.37 -0.65 -6.62
C LEU A 17 2.13 -1.11 -7.87
N PRO A 18 2.93 -2.17 -7.79
CA PRO A 18 3.55 -2.75 -8.97
C PRO A 18 2.49 -3.17 -10.01
N PRO A 19 2.75 -3.01 -11.32
CA PRO A 19 1.79 -3.39 -12.35
C PRO A 19 1.34 -4.86 -12.28
N SER A 20 2.22 -5.77 -11.85
CA SER A 20 1.89 -7.17 -11.60
C SER A 20 0.79 -7.33 -10.55
N VAL A 21 0.89 -6.58 -9.46
CA VAL A 21 -0.08 -6.59 -8.36
C VAL A 21 -1.42 -6.00 -8.80
N VAL A 22 -1.41 -4.99 -9.68
CA VAL A 22 -2.63 -4.41 -10.25
C VAL A 22 -3.35 -5.43 -11.14
N LYS A 23 -2.63 -6.09 -12.05
CA LYS A 23 -3.19 -7.16 -12.91
C LYS A 23 -3.79 -8.30 -12.09
N ASP A 24 -3.14 -8.70 -11.01
CA ASP A 24 -3.65 -9.71 -10.07
C ASP A 24 -4.98 -9.30 -9.43
N ILE A 25 -5.12 -8.02 -9.06
CA ILE A 25 -6.37 -7.49 -8.50
C ILE A 25 -7.46 -7.50 -9.56
N GLU A 26 -7.15 -7.12 -10.80
CA GLU A 26 -8.11 -7.11 -11.92
C GLU A 26 -8.65 -8.51 -12.19
N LEU A 27 -7.78 -9.52 -12.24
CA LEU A 27 -8.17 -10.92 -12.42
C LEU A 27 -9.06 -11.41 -11.26
N LYS A 28 -8.71 -11.08 -10.02
CA LYS A 28 -9.53 -11.40 -8.84
C LYS A 28 -10.88 -10.68 -8.88
N ASN A 29 -10.92 -9.43 -9.34
CA ASN A 29 -12.15 -8.68 -9.49
C ASN A 29 -13.06 -9.24 -10.57
N HIS A 30 -12.49 -9.81 -11.65
CA HIS A 30 -13.27 -10.53 -12.64
C HIS A 30 -13.99 -11.74 -12.01
N ALA A 31 -13.27 -12.59 -11.27
CA ALA A 31 -13.86 -13.71 -10.53
C ALA A 31 -14.91 -13.25 -9.50
N ARG A 32 -14.64 -12.18 -8.76
CA ARG A 32 -15.59 -11.62 -7.78
C ARG A 32 -16.86 -11.10 -8.45
N ARG A 33 -16.75 -10.48 -9.62
CA ARG A 33 -17.89 -10.03 -10.41
C ARG A 33 -18.77 -11.20 -10.83
N LEU A 34 -18.18 -12.29 -11.31
CA LEU A 34 -18.92 -13.51 -11.67
C LEU A 34 -19.63 -14.14 -10.46
N ALA A 35 -19.06 -14.00 -9.26
CA ALA A 35 -19.63 -14.48 -8.00
C ALA A 35 -20.58 -13.47 -7.31
N ASN A 36 -20.96 -12.36 -7.95
CA ASN A 36 -21.74 -11.27 -7.35
C ASN A 36 -21.14 -10.70 -6.04
N LEU A 37 -19.82 -10.75 -5.90
CA LEU A 37 -19.08 -10.18 -4.78
C LEU A 37 -18.57 -8.77 -5.12
N SER A 38 -18.47 -7.94 -4.08
CA SER A 38 -17.96 -6.57 -4.21
C SER A 38 -16.50 -6.55 -4.71
N PRO A 39 -16.11 -5.66 -5.64
CA PRO A 39 -14.74 -5.61 -6.15
C PRO A 39 -13.76 -5.06 -5.11
N ILE A 40 -12.52 -5.56 -5.15
CA ILE A 40 -11.36 -5.02 -4.45
C ILE A 40 -11.01 -3.67 -5.05
N ARG A 41 -11.02 -2.61 -4.23
CA ARG A 41 -10.68 -1.24 -4.63
C ARG A 41 -9.27 -0.88 -4.17
N ILE A 42 -8.47 -0.30 -5.08
CA ILE A 42 -7.20 0.34 -4.75
C ILE A 42 -7.51 1.74 -4.22
N LYS A 43 -6.91 2.13 -3.09
CA LYS A 43 -7.04 3.45 -2.48
C LYS A 43 -5.66 4.02 -2.19
N VAL A 44 -5.53 5.34 -2.28
CA VAL A 44 -4.35 6.04 -1.79
C VAL A 44 -4.49 6.24 -0.28
N ARG A 45 -3.47 5.88 0.49
CA ARG A 45 -3.42 6.02 1.95
C ARG A 45 -2.11 6.68 2.37
N THR A 46 -2.12 7.31 3.54
CA THR A 46 -0.93 7.82 4.19
C THR A 46 -0.34 6.74 5.10
N CYS A 47 0.96 6.48 4.98
CA CYS A 47 1.63 5.51 5.83
C CYS A 47 1.83 6.06 7.23
N ILE A 48 1.36 5.34 8.26
CA ILE A 48 1.49 5.79 9.66
C ILE A 48 2.96 5.84 10.10
N SER A 49 3.80 4.96 9.55
CA SER A 49 5.22 4.87 9.96
C SER A 49 6.12 5.93 9.32
N CYS A 50 5.93 6.27 8.04
CA CYS A 50 6.82 7.20 7.33
C CYS A 50 6.13 8.43 6.74
N GLY A 51 4.82 8.58 6.92
CA GLY A 51 4.04 9.69 6.38
C GLY A 51 3.85 9.69 4.85
N ALA A 52 4.45 8.74 4.12
CA ALA A 52 4.36 8.72 2.65
C ALA A 52 2.98 8.29 2.15
N LEU A 53 2.54 8.89 1.04
CA LEU A 53 1.35 8.47 0.31
C LEU A 53 1.64 7.21 -0.53
N PHE A 54 0.74 6.24 -0.50
CA PHE A 54 0.90 5.00 -1.26
C PHE A 54 -0.45 4.37 -1.67
N GLU A 55 -0.45 3.63 -2.77
CA GLU A 55 -1.57 2.82 -3.21
C GLU A 55 -1.65 1.52 -2.41
N SER A 56 -2.86 1.20 -1.93
CA SER A 56 -3.14 -0.01 -1.19
C SER A 56 -4.45 -0.63 -1.66
N ALA A 57 -4.44 -1.95 -1.86
CA ALA A 57 -5.63 -2.75 -2.08
C ALA A 57 -5.77 -3.71 -0.90
N GLY A 58 -6.84 -3.56 -0.11
CA GLY A 58 -7.03 -4.33 1.12
C GLY A 58 -6.02 -3.96 2.22
N ASN A 59 -5.31 -4.96 2.75
CA ASN A 59 -4.41 -4.87 3.91
C ASN A 59 -2.94 -4.67 3.54
N ARG A 60 -2.65 -4.05 2.39
CA ARG A 60 -1.26 -3.87 1.93
C ARG A 60 -0.58 -2.68 2.60
N THR A 61 0.68 -2.88 2.98
CA THR A 61 1.57 -1.92 3.66
C THR A 61 2.34 -1.03 2.68
N CYS A 62 2.76 0.16 3.12
CA CYS A 62 3.54 1.10 2.30
C CYS A 62 5.00 0.66 2.02
N GLY A 63 5.44 -0.48 2.57
CA GLY A 63 6.76 -1.08 2.34
C GLY A 63 7.94 -0.35 3.00
N CYS A 64 7.70 0.70 3.79
CA CYS A 64 8.79 1.45 4.44
C CYS A 64 9.39 0.76 5.68
N ASN A 65 8.68 -0.19 6.28
CA ASN A 65 9.07 -0.84 7.53
C ASN A 65 8.88 -2.36 7.43
N THR A 66 9.55 -3.02 6.49
CA THR A 66 9.43 -4.46 6.24
C THR A 66 10.19 -5.33 7.25
N ARG A 67 10.96 -4.75 8.17
CA ARG A 67 11.78 -5.47 9.18
C ARG A 67 11.06 -5.79 10.50
N SER A 68 9.91 -5.18 10.79
CA SER A 68 9.20 -5.34 12.08
C SER A 68 7.73 -5.75 11.95
N THR A 69 7.25 -6.14 10.78
CA THR A 69 5.84 -6.50 10.60
C THR A 69 5.62 -7.99 10.74
N GLY A 70 5.79 -8.49 11.97
CA GLY A 70 5.00 -9.61 12.45
C GLY A 70 3.56 -9.19 12.70
N TYR A 71 2.91 -8.51 11.73
CA TYR A 71 1.61 -7.82 11.77
C TYR A 71 1.68 -6.32 12.11
N ILE A 72 1.73 -5.44 11.09
CA ILE A 72 1.32 -4.02 11.21
C ILE A 72 0.66 -3.60 9.88
N ALA A 73 -0.56 -4.08 9.64
CA ALA A 73 -1.55 -3.57 8.68
C ALA A 73 -2.80 -4.48 8.68
N GLY A 74 -3.61 -4.35 9.74
CA GLY A 74 -5.01 -4.82 9.69
C GLY A 74 -5.23 -6.33 9.68
N ARG A 75 -4.49 -7.09 10.48
CA ARG A 75 -4.90 -8.45 10.84
C ARG A 75 -5.09 -8.48 12.36
N GLU A 76 -6.29 -8.85 12.81
CA GLU A 76 -6.52 -9.27 14.19
C GLU A 76 -5.63 -10.49 14.47
N ILE A 77 -5.06 -10.53 15.66
CA ILE A 77 -4.64 -11.77 16.28
C ILE A 77 -5.94 -12.54 16.56
N ILE A 78 -6.14 -13.64 15.83
CA ILE A 78 -6.90 -14.82 16.23
C ILE A 78 -6.09 -16.03 15.75
#